data_AF-A0A365UE76-F1
#
_entry.id   AF-A0A365UE76-F1
#
_cell.length_a   1.000
_cell.length_b   1.000
_cell.length_c   1.000
_cell.angle_alpha   90.00
_cell.angle_beta   90.00
_cell.angle_gamma   90.00
#
_symmetry.space_group_name_H-M   'P 1'
#
loop_
_entity.id
_entity.type
_entity.pdbx_description
1 polymer ?
#
loop_
_entity_poly.entity_id
_entity_poly.type
_entity_poly.pdbx_seq_one_letter_code
_entity_poly.pdbx_strand_id
1 'polypeptide(L)'
;MTAPAADGGRRKPRIALMGEFSAGKSTLANLLMEQAKSPVRVTATQLPPIWYSLGDAPPVRIDADGNETPLDGDDLTGISPDDTRAVRVFLQADVLRLCDIIDMPGSSDPNIAAEVWQSMLPLADAVIWCTPATQAWRQTEAAIWEDMPPELHERSALLVTRFDKVRTPEDGKRLLARVEREVDGLFRHVQAASLTDALAAREDEEAWRASGMDSFCETFVAMLEDLEAHLDGATGAAAHPEGGTAPGLARPFPQDAQDGLAVVGSDGQPPHRATQTDGAGEMQESGVMPRRVVRKTSSRTPRPSRPAQTESLI
;
A
#
# COMPACT_ATOMS: atom_id res chain seq x y z
N MET A 1 22.11 37.20 -3.35
CA MET A 1 20.80 36.53 -3.29
C MET A 1 20.96 35.40 -2.31
N THR A 2 20.56 35.65 -1.07
CA THR A 2 20.83 34.77 0.08
C THR A 2 19.93 33.55 -0.03
N ALA A 3 20.49 32.34 0.01
CA ALA A 3 19.73 31.12 0.14
C ALA A 3 18.78 31.25 1.35
N PRO A 4 17.52 30.82 1.26
CA PRO A 4 16.66 30.81 2.44
C PRO A 4 17.34 29.92 3.49
N ALA A 5 17.49 30.46 4.69
CA ALA A 5 17.93 29.69 5.84
C ALA A 5 17.02 28.45 5.94
N ALA A 6 17.62 27.27 6.06
CA ALA A 6 16.88 26.07 6.41
C ALA A 6 16.19 26.37 7.74
N ASP A 7 14.88 26.60 7.68
CA ASP A 7 14.04 26.75 8.86
C ASP A 7 14.25 25.47 9.66
N GLY A 8 14.72 25.58 10.90
CA GLY A 8 14.91 24.46 11.82
C GLY A 8 13.58 23.90 12.30
N GLY A 9 12.58 23.90 11.43
CA GLY A 9 11.21 23.49 11.66
C GLY A 9 11.13 22.00 11.87
N ARG A 10 10.52 21.64 12.98
CA ARG A 10 10.10 20.28 13.32
C ARG A 10 9.40 19.63 12.11
N ARG A 11 9.81 18.40 11.76
CA ARG A 11 9.12 17.65 10.71
C ARG A 11 7.75 17.18 11.21
N LYS A 12 6.75 17.25 10.35
CA LYS A 12 5.41 16.69 10.62
C LYS A 12 5.46 15.16 10.71
N PRO A 13 4.51 14.52 11.42
CA PRO A 13 4.29 13.07 11.34
C PRO A 13 4.06 12.63 9.89
N ARG A 14 4.57 11.45 9.54
CA ARG A 14 4.40 10.83 8.22
C ARG A 14 3.59 9.55 8.36
N ILE A 15 2.42 9.50 7.72
CA ILE A 15 1.51 8.37 7.79
C ILE A 15 1.55 7.59 6.48
N ALA A 16 1.94 6.32 6.54
CA ALA A 16 1.89 5.43 5.39
C ALA A 16 0.53 4.73 5.28
N LEU A 17 -0.04 4.72 4.08
CA LEU A 17 -1.25 3.95 3.77
C LEU A 17 -0.81 2.62 3.15
N MET A 18 -1.10 1.50 3.83
CA MET A 18 -0.64 0.17 3.42
C MET A 18 -1.80 -0.82 3.30
N GLY A 19 -1.54 -2.02 2.77
CA GLY A 19 -2.53 -3.06 2.54
C GLY A 19 -2.45 -3.68 1.14
N GLU A 20 -3.14 -4.82 0.95
CA GLU A 20 -3.12 -5.57 -0.30
C GLU A 20 -3.60 -4.75 -1.51
N PHE A 21 -3.37 -5.27 -2.71
CA PHE A 21 -3.82 -4.63 -3.95
C PHE A 21 -5.33 -4.33 -3.89
N SER A 22 -5.70 -3.12 -4.30
CA SER A 22 -7.09 -2.64 -4.26
C SER A 22 -7.76 -2.60 -2.88
N ALA A 23 -7.02 -2.61 -1.76
CA ALA A 23 -7.61 -2.56 -0.42
C ALA A 23 -8.29 -1.22 -0.03
N GLY A 24 -8.18 -0.18 -0.85
CA GLY A 24 -8.82 1.13 -0.60
C GLY A 24 -7.85 2.24 -0.17
N LYS A 25 -6.53 2.02 -0.19
CA LYS A 25 -5.49 3.01 0.16
C LYS A 25 -5.64 4.34 -0.57
N SER A 26 -5.59 4.34 -1.91
CA SER A 26 -5.72 5.58 -2.68
C SER A 26 -7.10 6.22 -2.57
N THR A 27 -8.16 5.44 -2.31
CA THR A 27 -9.49 5.98 -2.00
C THR A 27 -9.49 6.72 -0.66
N LEU A 28 -8.84 6.15 0.36
CA LEU A 28 -8.66 6.80 1.66
C LEU A 28 -7.78 8.05 1.54
N ALA A 29 -6.67 7.99 0.79
CA ALA A 29 -5.82 9.14 0.52
C ALA A 29 -6.62 10.30 -0.07
N ASN A 30 -7.41 10.02 -1.11
CA ASN A 30 -8.25 11.03 -1.76
C ASN A 30 -9.34 11.60 -0.84
N LEU A 31 -9.90 10.78 0.05
CA LEU A 31 -10.87 11.22 1.06
C LEU A 31 -10.23 12.14 2.10
N LEU A 32 -9.08 11.75 2.66
CA LEU A 32 -8.34 12.55 3.64
C LEU A 32 -7.88 13.89 3.07
N MET A 33 -7.51 13.91 1.79
CA MET A 33 -7.14 15.13 1.09
C MET A 33 -8.37 15.93 0.60
N GLU A 34 -9.59 15.58 0.99
CA GLU A 34 -10.85 16.25 0.64
C GLU A 34 -11.04 16.48 -0.87
N GLN A 35 -10.63 15.52 -1.70
CA GLN A 35 -10.63 15.67 -3.16
C GLN A 35 -9.76 16.83 -3.68
N ALA A 36 -8.77 17.29 -2.92
CA ALA A 36 -7.70 18.11 -3.47
C ALA A 36 -7.19 17.39 -4.71
N LYS A 37 -7.44 17.99 -5.88
CA LYS A 37 -7.12 17.37 -7.15
C LYS A 37 -5.62 17.28 -7.22
N SER A 38 -5.08 16.09 -6.93
CA SER A 38 -3.69 15.80 -7.24
C SER A 38 -3.46 16.21 -8.69
N PRO A 39 -2.52 17.14 -8.98
CA PRO A 39 -2.28 17.61 -10.32
C PRO A 39 -1.74 16.46 -11.20
N VAL A 40 -1.16 15.45 -10.54
CA VAL A 40 -0.75 14.19 -11.13
C VAL A 40 -1.95 13.38 -11.60
N ARG A 41 -2.04 13.19 -12.93
CA ARG A 41 -2.96 12.24 -13.56
C ARG A 41 -2.38 10.82 -13.46
N VAL A 42 -2.87 10.07 -12.47
CA VAL A 42 -2.55 8.65 -12.29
C VAL A 42 -3.22 7.85 -13.41
N THR A 43 -2.53 7.73 -14.55
CA THR A 43 -3.03 7.01 -15.75
C THR A 43 -2.32 5.68 -15.97
N ALA A 44 -1.42 5.26 -15.07
CA ALA A 44 -0.60 4.05 -15.22
C ALA A 44 -0.67 3.12 -14.01
N THR A 45 -0.62 1.82 -14.28
CA THR A 45 -0.79 0.68 -13.36
C THR A 45 0.41 0.39 -12.45
N GLN A 46 1.43 1.25 -12.42
CA GLN A 46 2.70 1.00 -11.69
C GLN A 46 3.35 2.32 -11.25
N LEU A 47 2.73 3.03 -10.30
CA LEU A 47 3.37 4.22 -9.73
C LEU A 47 4.26 3.83 -8.53
N PRO A 48 5.43 4.47 -8.38
CA PRO A 48 6.18 4.41 -7.13
C PRO A 48 5.33 5.01 -5.98
N PRO A 49 5.70 4.77 -4.71
CA PRO A 49 5.08 5.41 -3.57
C PRO A 49 4.90 6.92 -3.77
N ILE A 50 3.70 7.44 -3.50
CA ILE A 50 3.41 8.87 -3.62
C ILE A 50 3.42 9.49 -2.22
N TRP A 51 4.31 10.46 -2.01
CA TRP A 51 4.43 11.20 -0.75
C TRP A 51 3.76 12.57 -0.90
N TYR A 52 2.57 12.73 -0.34
CA TYR A 52 1.87 14.02 -0.29
C TYR A 52 2.38 14.88 0.85
N SER A 53 2.75 16.12 0.54
CA SER A 53 3.16 17.13 1.52
C SER A 53 2.51 18.48 1.22
N LEU A 54 2.51 19.39 2.19
CA LEU A 54 1.89 20.70 2.02
C LEU A 54 2.76 21.60 1.14
N GLY A 55 2.16 22.23 0.13
CA GLY A 55 2.82 23.27 -0.65
C GLY A 55 2.31 23.40 -2.08
N ASP A 56 2.98 24.27 -2.84
CA ASP A 56 2.69 24.56 -4.26
C ASP A 56 3.90 24.33 -5.18
N ALA A 57 4.93 23.65 -4.67
CA ALA A 57 6.14 23.37 -5.45
C ALA A 57 5.87 22.29 -6.52
N PRO A 58 6.63 22.28 -7.63
CA PRO A 58 6.58 21.17 -8.58
C PRO A 58 6.84 19.82 -7.89
N PRO A 59 6.26 18.72 -8.39
CA PRO A 59 6.56 17.38 -7.88
C PRO A 59 8.06 17.09 -7.90
N VAL A 60 8.52 16.29 -6.94
CA VAL A 60 9.93 15.93 -6.78
C VAL A 60 10.05 14.41 -6.81
N ARG A 61 10.93 13.90 -7.67
CA ARG A 61 11.35 12.50 -7.64
C ARG A 61 12.38 12.32 -6.54
N ILE A 62 12.18 11.31 -5.70
CA ILE A 62 13.13 10.84 -4.70
C ILE A 62 13.70 9.51 -5.20
N ASP A 63 14.99 9.47 -5.49
CA ASP A 63 15.66 8.22 -5.89
C ASP A 63 15.91 7.27 -4.70
N ALA A 64 16.44 6.08 -4.97
CA ALA A 64 16.75 5.07 -3.95
C ALA A 64 17.72 5.57 -2.86
N ASP A 65 18.63 6.48 -3.22
CA ASP A 65 19.62 7.09 -2.31
C ASP A 65 19.03 8.27 -1.51
N GLY A 66 17.82 8.72 -1.88
CA GLY A 66 17.13 9.83 -1.25
C GLY A 66 17.42 11.19 -1.88
N ASN A 67 18.08 11.24 -3.04
CA ASN A 67 18.29 12.51 -3.75
C ASN A 67 16.98 12.99 -4.37
N GLU A 68 16.76 14.29 -4.25
CA GLU A 68 15.56 14.97 -4.71
C GLU A 68 15.82 15.67 -6.05
N THR A 69 15.08 15.27 -7.09
CA THR A 69 15.13 15.89 -8.42
C THR A 69 13.74 16.44 -8.78
N PRO A 70 13.59 17.76 -9.02
CA PRO A 70 12.33 18.32 -9.50
C PRO A 70 11.90 17.67 -10.82
N LEU A 71 10.60 17.40 -10.94
CA LEU A 71 9.99 16.90 -12.16
C LEU A 71 9.41 18.06 -12.97
N ASP A 72 9.64 18.02 -14.28
CA ASP A 72 9.08 19.00 -15.20
C ASP A 72 7.61 18.65 -15.51
N GLY A 73 6.69 19.28 -14.78
CA GLY A 73 5.24 19.13 -14.96
C GLY A 73 4.62 18.00 -14.14
N ASP A 74 3.33 17.75 -14.38
CA ASP A 74 2.49 16.85 -13.57
C ASP A 74 2.40 15.41 -14.12
N ASP A 75 3.11 15.13 -15.20
CA ASP A 75 3.07 13.85 -15.88
C ASP A 75 4.13 12.91 -15.28
N LEU A 76 3.66 11.93 -14.50
CA LEU A 76 4.51 10.88 -13.95
C LEU A 76 4.73 9.72 -14.93
N THR A 77 4.23 9.82 -16.18
CA THR A 77 4.47 8.79 -17.18
C THR A 77 5.96 8.71 -17.52
N GLY A 78 6.54 7.52 -17.36
CA GLY A 78 7.96 7.26 -17.64
C GLY A 78 8.89 7.28 -16.42
N ILE A 79 8.38 7.54 -15.21
CA ILE A 79 9.15 7.30 -13.98
C ILE A 79 9.22 5.80 -13.73
N SER A 80 10.43 5.25 -13.71
CA SER A 80 10.64 3.84 -13.39
C SER A 80 10.47 3.63 -11.87
N PRO A 81 9.65 2.66 -11.43
CA PRO A 81 9.59 2.30 -10.01
C PRO A 81 10.92 1.73 -9.47
N ASP A 82 11.77 1.17 -10.33
CA ASP A 82 12.99 0.45 -9.90
C ASP A 82 14.08 1.37 -9.34
N ASP A 83 14.14 2.62 -9.81
CA ASP A 83 15.13 3.62 -9.41
C ASP A 83 14.50 4.80 -8.65
N THR A 84 13.21 4.69 -8.32
CA THR A 84 12.44 5.74 -7.67
C THR A 84 11.86 5.23 -6.37
N ARG A 85 12.38 5.76 -5.27
CA ARG A 85 11.87 5.47 -3.92
C ARG A 85 10.48 6.04 -3.72
N ALA A 86 10.27 7.28 -4.14
CA ALA A 86 8.97 7.94 -4.05
C ALA A 86 8.89 9.14 -5.00
N VAL A 87 7.67 9.58 -5.28
CA VAL A 87 7.41 10.91 -5.85
C VAL A 87 6.73 11.75 -4.79
N ARG A 88 7.38 12.84 -4.37
CA ARG A 88 6.78 13.81 -3.48
C ARG A 88 5.91 14.78 -4.28
N VAL A 89 4.64 14.87 -3.91
CA VAL A 89 3.64 15.75 -4.53
C VAL A 89 3.22 16.78 -3.49
N PHE A 90 3.24 18.07 -3.87
CA PHE A 90 2.84 19.15 -2.99
C PHE A 90 1.41 19.58 -3.28
N LEU A 91 0.55 19.62 -2.26
CA LEU A 91 -0.86 19.98 -2.37
C LEU A 91 -1.28 20.93 -1.25
N GLN A 92 -2.31 21.74 -1.52
CA GLN A 92 -3.03 22.51 -0.50
C GLN A 92 -4.22 21.69 0.01
N ALA A 93 -3.96 20.82 0.99
CA ALA A 93 -5.00 20.07 1.71
C ALA A 93 -4.81 20.26 3.21
N ASP A 94 -5.90 20.45 3.95
CA ASP A 94 -5.81 20.80 5.37
C ASP A 94 -5.21 19.68 6.22
N VAL A 95 -5.46 18.42 5.86
CA VAL A 95 -4.79 17.27 6.49
C VAL A 95 -3.26 17.36 6.39
N LEU A 96 -2.74 17.95 5.30
CA LEU A 96 -1.30 18.10 5.08
C LEU A 96 -0.70 19.23 5.93
N ARG A 97 -1.50 20.04 6.62
CA ARG A 97 -0.99 20.95 7.66
C ARG A 97 -0.57 20.20 8.91
N LEU A 98 -1.19 19.05 9.16
CA LEU A 98 -0.98 18.23 10.36
C LEU A 98 0.04 17.12 10.11
N CYS A 99 -0.02 16.45 8.96
CA CYS A 99 0.90 15.35 8.64
C CYS A 99 1.37 15.37 7.19
N ASP A 100 2.25 14.44 6.83
CA ASP A 100 2.48 14.02 5.46
C ASP A 100 1.82 12.64 5.25
N ILE A 101 1.33 12.37 4.04
CA ILE A 101 0.70 11.09 3.69
C ILE A 101 1.56 10.38 2.65
N ILE A 102 1.85 9.10 2.86
CA ILE A 102 2.57 8.25 1.91
C ILE A 102 1.58 7.20 1.39
N ASP A 103 1.06 7.38 0.18
CA ASP A 103 0.22 6.37 -0.48
C ASP A 103 1.12 5.29 -1.10
N MET A 104 1.11 4.11 -0.47
CA MET A 104 1.92 3.00 -0.93
C MET A 104 1.19 2.21 -2.02
N PRO A 105 1.91 1.69 -3.01
CA PRO A 105 1.37 0.67 -3.89
C PRO A 105 0.87 -0.55 -3.08
N GLY A 106 0.00 -1.37 -3.68
CA GLY A 106 -0.50 -2.57 -3.00
C GLY A 106 0.63 -3.52 -2.61
N SER A 107 0.66 -3.96 -1.35
CA SER A 107 1.72 -4.85 -0.85
C SER A 107 1.78 -6.21 -1.55
N SER A 108 0.68 -6.60 -2.20
CA SER A 108 0.57 -7.83 -3.02
C SER A 108 0.63 -7.57 -4.53
N ASP A 109 1.02 -6.36 -4.97
CA ASP A 109 1.16 -6.10 -6.39
C ASP A 109 2.36 -6.88 -6.94
N PRO A 110 2.15 -7.88 -7.82
CA PRO A 110 3.24 -8.71 -8.32
C PRO A 110 4.24 -7.92 -9.19
N ASN A 111 3.88 -6.69 -9.58
CA ASN A 111 4.72 -5.84 -10.40
C ASN A 111 5.56 -4.85 -9.60
N ILE A 112 5.45 -4.84 -8.26
CA ILE A 112 6.19 -3.92 -7.40
C ILE A 112 6.97 -4.74 -6.39
N ALA A 113 8.30 -4.57 -6.44
CA ALA A 113 9.22 -5.33 -5.62
C ALA A 113 9.00 -5.00 -4.13
N ALA A 114 9.14 -6.00 -3.25
CA ALA A 114 8.89 -5.82 -1.81
C ALA A 114 9.84 -4.77 -1.19
N GLU A 115 11.02 -4.65 -1.78
CA GLU A 115 12.08 -3.71 -1.48
C GLU A 115 11.60 -2.25 -1.59
N VAL A 116 10.66 -1.97 -2.50
CA VAL A 116 10.13 -0.61 -2.70
C VAL A 116 9.38 -0.13 -1.46
N TRP A 117 8.48 -0.95 -0.90
CA TRP A 117 7.76 -0.54 0.30
C TRP A 117 8.60 -0.64 1.57
N GLN A 118 9.50 -1.63 1.65
CA GLN A 118 10.46 -1.74 2.75
C GLN A 118 11.35 -0.51 2.86
N SER A 119 11.76 0.07 1.72
CA SER A 119 12.55 1.31 1.69
C SER A 119 11.78 2.52 2.25
N MET A 120 10.45 2.50 2.24
CA MET A 120 9.61 3.59 2.74
C MET A 120 9.29 3.47 4.23
N LEU A 121 9.31 2.25 4.80
CA LEU A 121 8.98 2.03 6.21
C LEU A 121 9.79 2.90 7.19
N PRO A 122 11.11 3.11 7.02
CA PRO A 122 11.87 3.98 7.93
C PRO A 122 11.45 5.45 7.89
N LEU A 123 10.68 5.86 6.87
CA LEU A 123 10.15 7.22 6.78
C LEU A 123 8.79 7.37 7.47
N ALA A 124 8.07 6.27 7.71
CA ALA A 124 6.74 6.29 8.29
C ALA A 124 6.82 6.32 9.82
N ASP A 125 6.05 7.23 10.44
CA ASP A 125 5.91 7.30 11.89
C ASP A 125 4.75 6.43 12.40
N ALA A 126 3.76 6.18 11.53
CA ALA A 126 2.68 5.22 11.73
C ALA A 126 2.13 4.74 10.38
N VAL A 127 1.35 3.66 10.43
CA VAL A 127 0.69 3.06 9.27
C VAL A 127 -0.82 3.03 9.48
N ILE A 128 -1.57 3.29 8.43
CA ILE A 128 -2.97 2.87 8.32
C ILE A 128 -3.00 1.68 7.36
N TRP A 129 -3.22 0.48 7.92
CA TRP A 129 -3.37 -0.72 7.12
C TRP A 129 -4.81 -0.88 6.66
N CYS A 130 -5.06 -0.85 5.35
CA CYS A 130 -6.37 -1.09 4.78
C CYS A 130 -6.55 -2.59 4.47
N THR A 131 -7.62 -3.19 4.99
CA THR A 131 -8.03 -4.58 4.67
C THR A 131 -9.51 -4.64 4.27
N PRO A 132 -9.89 -5.25 3.14
CA PRO A 132 -11.30 -5.33 2.74
C PRO A 132 -12.12 -6.23 3.66
N ALA A 133 -13.28 -5.76 4.15
CA ALA A 133 -14.18 -6.51 5.05
C ALA A 133 -14.51 -7.94 4.57
N THR A 134 -14.64 -8.15 3.25
CA THR A 134 -14.96 -9.47 2.70
C THR A 134 -13.88 -10.53 2.95
N GLN A 135 -12.67 -10.12 3.32
CA GLN A 135 -11.49 -10.98 3.41
C GLN A 135 -10.58 -10.69 4.60
N ALA A 136 -10.79 -9.59 5.33
CA ALA A 136 -10.09 -9.29 6.57
C ALA A 136 -10.18 -10.49 7.52
N TRP A 137 -9.14 -10.92 8.23
CA TRP A 137 -7.73 -10.58 8.18
C TRP A 137 -7.00 -11.77 7.54
N ARG A 138 -6.35 -11.59 6.38
CA ARG A 138 -5.71 -12.73 5.68
C ARG A 138 -4.36 -13.07 6.31
N GLN A 139 -3.97 -14.34 6.25
CA GLN A 139 -2.62 -14.79 6.65
C GLN A 139 -1.51 -14.08 5.86
N THR A 140 -1.77 -13.72 4.61
CA THR A 140 -0.82 -12.94 3.78
C THR A 140 -0.60 -11.54 4.33
N GLU A 141 -1.66 -10.89 4.85
CA GLU A 141 -1.56 -9.59 5.51
C GLU A 141 -0.86 -9.71 6.87
N ALA A 142 -1.22 -10.75 7.65
CA ALA A 142 -0.60 -11.05 8.93
C ALA A 142 0.92 -11.22 8.80
N ALA A 143 1.38 -12.03 7.84
CA ALA A 143 2.80 -12.26 7.63
C ALA A 143 3.57 -10.97 7.30
N ILE A 144 3.00 -10.10 6.45
CA ILE A 144 3.64 -8.82 6.12
C ILE A 144 3.68 -7.90 7.35
N TRP A 145 2.62 -7.88 8.15
CA TRP A 145 2.54 -7.02 9.33
C TRP A 145 3.43 -7.50 10.49
N GLU A 146 3.59 -8.81 10.65
CA GLU A 146 4.47 -9.42 11.65
C GLU A 146 5.94 -9.03 11.45
N ASP A 147 6.36 -8.82 10.20
CA ASP A 147 7.71 -8.38 9.85
C ASP A 147 7.95 -6.87 10.04
N MET A 148 6.92 -6.10 10.44
CA MET A 148 7.05 -4.66 10.66
C MET A 148 7.77 -4.33 11.97
N PRO A 149 8.50 -3.20 12.04
CA PRO A 149 9.08 -2.70 13.27
C PRO A 149 8.04 -2.64 14.42
N PRO A 150 8.36 -3.16 15.63
CA PRO A 150 7.43 -3.17 16.76
C PRO A 150 6.89 -1.78 17.13
N GLU A 151 7.68 -0.73 16.92
CA GLU A 151 7.28 0.65 17.19
C GLU A 151 6.09 1.09 16.32
N LEU A 152 5.92 0.51 15.13
CA LEU A 152 4.78 0.78 14.26
C LEU A 152 3.51 0.10 14.79
N HIS A 153 3.58 -1.08 15.41
CA HIS A 153 2.40 -1.76 15.95
C HIS A 153 1.68 -0.90 17.00
N GLU A 154 2.46 -0.24 17.86
CA GLU A 154 1.94 0.64 18.92
C GLU A 154 1.35 1.96 18.40
N ARG A 155 1.60 2.32 17.14
CA ARG A 155 1.21 3.64 16.59
C ARG A 155 0.24 3.54 15.43
N SER A 156 0.04 2.34 14.89
CA SER A 156 -0.69 2.11 13.66
C SER A 156 -2.14 1.72 13.90
N ALA A 157 -2.95 1.96 12.87
CA ALA A 157 -4.36 1.59 12.86
C ALA A 157 -4.66 0.60 11.73
N LEU A 158 -5.53 -0.36 12.01
CA LEU A 158 -6.16 -1.21 11.00
C LEU A 158 -7.50 -0.60 10.58
N LEU A 159 -7.66 -0.33 9.29
CA LEU A 159 -8.92 0.10 8.70
C LEU A 159 -9.54 -1.03 7.86
N VAL A 160 -10.65 -1.58 8.35
CA VAL A 160 -11.49 -2.53 7.63
C VAL A 160 -12.34 -1.77 6.61
N THR A 161 -11.92 -1.79 5.35
CA THR A 161 -12.57 -1.06 4.26
C THR A 161 -13.70 -1.87 3.61
N ARG A 162 -14.45 -1.24 2.69
CA ARG A 162 -15.56 -1.88 1.94
C ARG A 162 -16.64 -2.45 2.87
N PHE A 163 -16.89 -1.76 3.98
CA PHE A 163 -17.86 -2.22 4.97
C PHE A 163 -19.31 -2.19 4.44
N ASP A 164 -19.57 -1.47 3.35
CA ASP A 164 -20.82 -1.53 2.56
C ASP A 164 -21.15 -2.94 2.04
N LYS A 165 -20.15 -3.81 1.94
CA LYS A 165 -20.34 -5.21 1.49
C LYS A 165 -20.80 -6.13 2.61
N VAL A 166 -20.80 -5.66 3.86
CA VAL A 166 -21.32 -6.42 5.00
C VAL A 166 -22.83 -6.31 5.02
N ARG A 167 -23.51 -7.45 4.93
CA ARG A 167 -24.96 -7.50 4.66
C ARG A 167 -25.84 -7.05 5.82
N THR A 168 -25.38 -7.28 7.05
CA THR A 168 -26.16 -7.00 8.26
C THR A 168 -25.28 -6.36 9.34
N PRO A 169 -25.85 -5.51 10.21
CA PRO A 169 -25.11 -4.95 11.35
C PRO A 169 -24.55 -6.03 12.29
N GLU A 170 -25.25 -7.14 12.47
CA GLU A 170 -24.81 -8.26 13.30
C GLU A 170 -23.58 -8.96 12.72
N ASP A 171 -23.55 -9.17 11.39
CA ASP A 171 -22.38 -9.72 10.72
C ASP A 171 -21.19 -8.77 10.82
N GLY A 172 -21.42 -7.46 10.73
CA GLY A 172 -20.39 -6.44 10.92
C GLY A 172 -19.78 -6.48 12.32
N LYS A 173 -20.62 -6.55 13.36
CA LYS A 173 -20.15 -6.69 14.75
C LYS A 173 -19.34 -7.96 14.96
N ARG A 174 -19.78 -9.08 14.41
CA ARG A 174 -19.06 -10.36 14.50
C ARG A 174 -17.73 -10.33 13.76
N LEU A 175 -17.70 -9.69 12.59
CA LEU A 175 -16.48 -9.52 11.81
C LEU A 175 -15.47 -8.69 12.58
N LEU A 176 -15.85 -7.52 13.08
CA LEU A 176 -14.96 -6.64 13.84
C LEU A 176 -14.45 -7.31 15.12
N ALA A 177 -15.35 -7.91 15.92
CA ALA A 177 -14.95 -8.63 17.12
C ALA A 177 -14.07 -9.87 16.85
N ARG A 178 -14.08 -10.40 15.62
CA ARG A 178 -13.13 -11.43 15.20
C ARG A 178 -11.79 -10.81 14.85
N VAL A 179 -11.78 -9.79 13.98
CA VAL A 179 -10.57 -9.09 13.54
C VAL A 179 -9.82 -8.51 14.73
N GLU A 180 -10.48 -7.79 15.63
CA GLU A 180 -9.89 -7.21 16.85
C GLU A 180 -9.17 -8.27 17.71
N ARG A 181 -9.73 -9.48 17.84
CA ARG A 181 -9.10 -10.57 18.58
C ARG A 181 -7.90 -11.15 17.83
N GLU A 182 -7.98 -11.24 16.51
CA GLU A 182 -6.89 -11.77 15.68
C GLU A 182 -5.69 -10.80 15.62
N VAL A 183 -5.94 -9.49 15.75
CA VAL A 183 -4.90 -8.46 15.68
C VAL A 183 -4.58 -7.80 17.03
N ASP A 184 -4.99 -8.43 18.12
CA ASP A 184 -4.75 -7.94 19.48
C ASP A 184 -3.24 -7.72 19.71
N GLY A 185 -2.88 -6.52 20.15
CA GLY A 185 -1.49 -6.10 20.34
C GLY A 185 -0.71 -5.79 19.05
N LEU A 186 -1.28 -5.99 17.86
CA LEU A 186 -0.63 -5.68 16.57
C LEU A 186 -0.97 -4.30 16.03
N PHE A 187 -2.13 -3.76 16.42
CA PHE A 187 -2.55 -2.40 16.08
C PHE A 187 -3.07 -1.71 17.32
N ARG A 188 -2.81 -0.40 17.42
CA ARG A 188 -3.39 0.42 18.48
C ARG A 188 -4.89 0.62 18.31
N HIS A 189 -5.34 0.73 17.05
CA HIS A 189 -6.72 1.01 16.70
C HIS A 189 -7.22 0.07 15.61
N VAL A 190 -8.47 -0.37 15.71
CA VAL A 190 -9.18 -1.10 14.66
C VAL A 190 -10.46 -0.35 14.35
N GLN A 191 -10.62 0.09 13.11
CA GLN A 191 -11.76 0.87 12.63
C GLN A 191 -12.38 0.19 11.41
N ALA A 192 -13.66 0.46 11.14
CA ALA A 192 -14.33 0.03 9.92
C ALA A 192 -14.93 1.22 9.20
N ALA A 193 -14.80 1.24 7.87
CA ALA A 193 -15.43 2.26 7.05
C ALA A 193 -15.84 1.76 5.65
N SER A 194 -16.89 2.36 5.14
CA SER A 194 -17.25 2.35 3.72
C SER A 194 -16.77 3.63 3.05
N LEU A 195 -15.57 3.56 2.47
CA LEU A 195 -14.96 4.71 1.77
C LEU A 195 -15.82 5.16 0.57
N THR A 196 -16.54 4.24 -0.07
CA THR A 196 -17.44 4.59 -1.18
C THR A 196 -18.68 5.32 -0.71
N ASP A 197 -19.25 4.93 0.43
CA ASP A 197 -20.41 5.64 0.98
C ASP A 197 -19.99 7.00 1.52
N ALA A 198 -18.80 7.11 2.13
CA ALA A 198 -18.22 8.38 2.54
C ALA A 198 -18.06 9.37 1.38
N LEU A 199 -17.51 8.89 0.25
CA LEU A 199 -17.42 9.70 -0.98
C LEU A 199 -18.79 10.11 -1.52
N ALA A 200 -19.80 9.26 -1.35
CA ALA A 200 -21.17 9.53 -1.80
C ALA A 200 -21.93 10.48 -0.87
N ALA A 201 -21.61 10.50 0.44
CA ALA A 201 -22.27 11.30 1.46
C ALA A 201 -22.18 12.81 1.17
N ARG A 202 -21.05 13.28 0.62
CA ARG A 202 -20.80 14.71 0.35
C ARG A 202 -21.00 15.55 1.63
N GLU A 203 -22.05 16.36 1.68
CA GLU A 203 -22.41 17.24 2.81
C GLU A 203 -23.44 16.60 3.77
N ASP A 204 -23.86 15.35 3.51
CA ASP A 204 -24.77 14.61 4.38
C ASP A 204 -24.03 14.02 5.59
N GLU A 205 -24.18 14.69 6.74
CA GLU A 205 -23.55 14.30 8.01
C GLU A 205 -24.00 12.92 8.51
N GLU A 206 -25.26 12.53 8.29
CA GLU A 206 -25.78 11.24 8.75
C GLU A 206 -25.19 10.10 7.90
N ALA A 207 -25.15 10.29 6.58
CA ALA A 207 -24.50 9.34 5.67
C ALA A 207 -22.99 9.26 5.91
N TRP A 208 -22.32 10.38 6.21
CA TRP A 208 -20.91 10.41 6.58
C TRP A 208 -20.65 9.60 7.85
N ARG A 209 -21.45 9.82 8.90
CA ARG A 209 -21.35 9.05 10.15
C ARG A 209 -21.64 7.58 9.94
N ALA A 210 -22.68 7.25 9.17
CA ALA A 210 -23.05 5.87 8.84
C ALA A 210 -21.96 5.14 8.03
N SER A 211 -21.15 5.87 7.27
CA SER A 211 -20.01 5.30 6.55
C SER A 211 -18.87 4.84 7.47
N GLY A 212 -18.85 5.24 8.75
CA GLY A 212 -17.79 4.94 9.71
C GLY A 212 -16.61 5.92 9.69
N MET A 213 -16.63 6.91 8.79
CA MET A 213 -15.53 7.87 8.68
C MET A 213 -15.42 8.84 9.86
N ASP A 214 -16.51 9.14 10.56
CA ASP A 214 -16.52 10.01 11.74
C ASP A 214 -15.59 9.44 12.85
N SER A 215 -15.84 8.18 13.24
CA SER A 215 -15.03 7.42 14.21
C SER A 215 -13.56 7.28 13.76
N PHE A 216 -13.35 7.04 12.46
CA PHE A 216 -12.01 6.96 11.91
C PHE A 216 -11.26 8.30 11.98
N CYS A 217 -11.89 9.42 11.64
CA CYS A 217 -11.28 10.75 11.71
C CYS A 217 -10.91 11.14 13.15
N GLU A 218 -11.79 10.87 14.12
CA GLU A 218 -11.49 11.09 15.54
C GLU A 218 -10.25 10.29 15.97
N THR A 219 -10.19 9.01 15.58
CA THR A 219 -9.04 8.15 15.84
C THR A 219 -7.77 8.64 15.15
N PHE A 220 -7.89 9.11 13.91
CA PHE A 220 -6.78 9.62 13.12
C PHE A 220 -6.17 10.87 13.75
N VAL A 221 -7.00 11.82 14.20
CA VAL A 221 -6.54 13.02 14.92
C VAL A 221 -5.82 12.63 16.21
N ALA A 222 -6.42 11.76 17.03
CA ALA A 222 -5.77 11.30 18.27
C ALA A 222 -4.42 10.60 18.00
N MET A 223 -4.33 9.82 16.92
CA MET A 223 -3.07 9.20 16.49
C MET A 223 -2.03 10.26 16.11
N LEU A 224 -2.40 11.33 15.41
CA LEU A 224 -1.49 12.42 15.07
C LEU A 224 -0.99 13.17 16.31
N GLU A 225 -1.86 13.46 17.28
CA GLU A 225 -1.48 14.11 18.54
C GLU A 225 -0.45 13.28 19.33
N ASP A 226 -0.66 11.96 19.41
CA ASP A 226 0.27 11.04 20.08
C ASP A 226 1.63 10.98 19.36
N LEU A 227 1.62 10.96 18.02
CA LEU A 227 2.84 10.97 17.21
C LEU A 227 3.60 12.27 17.34
N GLU A 228 2.90 13.40 17.36
CA GLU A 228 3.50 14.70 17.61
C GLU A 228 4.21 14.69 18.97
N ALA A 229 3.53 14.29 20.04
CA ALA A 229 4.14 14.21 21.37
C ALA A 229 5.38 13.30 21.40
N HIS A 230 5.35 12.18 20.68
CA HIS A 230 6.51 11.28 20.57
C HIS A 230 7.68 11.92 19.82
N LEU A 231 7.42 12.59 18.69
CA LEU A 231 8.45 13.27 17.90
C LEU A 231 9.08 14.45 18.67
N ASP A 232 8.31 15.14 19.52
CA ASP A 232 8.83 16.15 20.44
C ASP A 232 9.77 15.57 21.48
N GLY A 233 9.37 14.48 22.12
CA GLY A 233 10.17 13.79 23.13
C GLY A 233 11.50 13.29 22.57
N ALA A 234 11.50 12.77 21.34
CA ALA A 234 12.72 12.32 20.66
C ALA A 234 13.67 13.47 20.30
N THR A 235 13.13 14.63 19.90
CA THR A 235 13.93 15.82 19.54
C THR A 235 14.55 16.48 20.79
N GLY A 236 13.84 16.44 21.93
CA GLY A 236 14.36 16.94 23.21
C GLY A 236 15.49 16.11 23.83
N ALA A 237 15.51 14.79 23.58
CA ALA A 237 16.56 13.89 24.07
C ALA A 237 17.88 13.99 23.27
N ALA A 238 17.83 14.49 22.03
CA ALA A 238 19.01 14.64 21.17
C ALA A 238 19.80 15.93 21.38
N ALA A 239 19.36 16.84 22.25
CA ALA A 239 20.03 18.11 22.54
C ALA A 239 20.95 18.01 23.80
N HIS A 240 22.19 17.55 23.56
CA HIS A 240 23.42 17.59 24.40
C HIS A 240 23.68 16.53 25.51
N PRO A 241 24.96 16.14 25.76
CA PRO A 241 26.21 16.74 25.27
C PRO A 241 27.07 15.85 24.34
N GLU A 242 27.99 16.54 23.68
CA GLU A 242 29.04 16.06 22.79
C GLU A 242 30.10 15.16 23.48
N GLY A 243 30.74 14.31 22.68
CA GLY A 243 32.07 13.76 22.97
C GLY A 243 32.15 12.24 22.94
N GLY A 244 32.28 11.64 21.76
CA GLY A 244 32.51 10.20 21.65
C GLY A 244 32.75 9.73 20.22
N THR A 245 34.02 9.60 19.87
CA THR A 245 34.60 9.10 18.63
C THR A 245 33.86 7.89 18.04
N ALA A 246 33.49 7.97 16.76
CA ALA A 246 32.94 6.86 15.99
C ALA A 246 33.99 5.75 15.76
N PRO A 247 33.63 4.46 15.92
CA PRO A 247 34.29 3.37 15.22
C PRO A 247 33.36 2.81 14.14
N GLY A 248 33.88 2.73 12.92
CA GLY A 248 33.18 2.19 11.76
C GLY A 248 32.73 0.74 11.95
N LEU A 249 31.53 0.44 11.46
CA LEU A 249 31.02 -0.92 11.34
C LEU A 249 30.90 -1.26 9.85
N ALA A 250 31.98 -1.79 9.30
CA ALA A 250 31.90 -2.76 8.22
C ALA A 250 32.04 -4.14 8.86
N ARG A 251 31.02 -4.99 8.72
CA ARG A 251 31.14 -6.44 8.89
C ARG A 251 30.41 -7.12 7.73
N PRO A 252 31.10 -7.89 6.88
CA PRO A 252 30.45 -8.83 5.98
C PRO A 252 29.98 -10.07 6.76
N PHE A 253 28.84 -10.62 6.37
CA PHE A 253 28.32 -11.89 6.87
C PHE A 253 29.29 -13.06 6.54
N PRO A 254 29.39 -14.10 7.39
CA PRO A 254 30.22 -15.27 7.12
C PRO A 254 29.60 -16.16 6.04
N GLN A 255 30.40 -16.59 5.07
CA GLN A 255 30.07 -17.70 4.18
C GLN A 255 30.46 -19.01 4.87
N ASP A 256 29.47 -19.83 5.19
CA ASP A 256 29.70 -21.19 5.68
C ASP A 256 30.18 -22.10 4.55
N ALA A 257 31.27 -22.79 4.86
CA ALA A 257 31.87 -23.86 4.09
C ALA A 257 31.08 -25.16 4.24
N GLN A 258 30.88 -25.88 3.13
CA GLN A 258 30.68 -27.33 3.16
C GLN A 258 31.47 -27.98 2.01
N ASP A 259 32.68 -28.43 2.32
CA ASP A 259 33.21 -29.72 1.85
C ASP A 259 32.20 -30.81 2.28
N GLY A 260 31.93 -31.91 1.60
CA GLY A 260 32.54 -32.56 0.46
C GLY A 260 32.08 -34.02 0.54
N LEU A 261 31.67 -34.63 -0.58
CA LEU A 261 31.64 -36.09 -0.68
C LEU A 261 31.83 -36.49 -2.15
N ALA A 262 33.03 -36.97 -2.44
CA ALA A 262 33.38 -37.59 -3.70
C ALA A 262 33.05 -39.09 -3.65
N VAL A 263 32.40 -39.61 -4.70
CA VAL A 263 32.57 -41.00 -5.15
C VAL A 263 32.53 -41.03 -6.69
N VAL A 264 33.72 -41.27 -7.27
CA VAL A 264 34.08 -42.12 -8.44
C VAL A 264 32.89 -42.72 -9.23
N GLY A 265 32.73 -42.68 -10.55
CA GLY A 265 33.63 -42.46 -11.69
C GLY A 265 33.38 -43.58 -12.71
N SER A 266 33.07 -43.25 -13.98
CA SER A 266 33.42 -44.05 -15.18
C SER A 266 32.91 -43.40 -16.48
N ASP A 267 33.88 -43.00 -17.31
CA ASP A 267 34.02 -43.22 -18.75
C ASP A 267 32.90 -42.91 -19.76
N GLY A 268 33.25 -42.10 -20.78
CA GLY A 268 32.67 -42.18 -22.12
C GLY A 268 32.56 -40.85 -22.88
N GLN A 269 33.58 -40.51 -23.66
CA GLN A 269 33.61 -39.41 -24.65
C GLN A 269 33.51 -40.02 -26.08
N PRO A 270 33.35 -39.29 -27.23
CA PRO A 270 32.33 -38.33 -27.74
C PRO A 270 31.84 -38.79 -29.15
N PRO A 271 31.75 -37.97 -30.24
CA PRO A 271 31.17 -36.62 -30.51
C PRO A 271 30.14 -36.64 -31.68
N HIS A 272 29.36 -35.57 -31.91
CA HIS A 272 28.96 -35.23 -33.29
C HIS A 272 28.77 -33.72 -33.52
N ARG A 273 29.83 -33.15 -34.12
CA ARG A 273 29.90 -32.25 -35.29
C ARG A 273 28.78 -31.22 -35.56
N ALA A 274 29.26 -29.98 -35.65
CA ALA A 274 28.61 -28.78 -36.17
C ALA A 274 28.16 -28.88 -37.64
N THR A 275 27.13 -28.10 -37.97
CA THR A 275 26.98 -27.42 -39.27
C THR A 275 26.33 -26.05 -39.07
N GLN A 276 27.07 -25.01 -39.44
CA GLN A 276 26.56 -23.68 -39.80
C GLN A 276 25.87 -23.76 -41.16
N THR A 277 24.79 -22.99 -41.34
CA THR A 277 24.43 -22.38 -42.61
C THR A 277 23.78 -21.02 -42.33
N ASP A 278 24.37 -19.98 -42.93
CA ASP A 278 23.86 -18.62 -43.04
C ASP A 278 22.57 -18.55 -43.89
N GLY A 279 21.74 -17.52 -43.64
CA GLY A 279 20.65 -17.15 -44.53
C GLY A 279 19.72 -16.10 -43.94
N ALA A 280 19.81 -14.88 -44.47
CA ALA A 280 19.03 -13.69 -44.13
C ALA A 280 17.51 -13.83 -44.35
N GLY A 281 16.72 -13.03 -43.60
CA GLY A 281 15.41 -12.56 -44.06
C GLY A 281 14.25 -12.66 -43.07
N GLU A 282 13.71 -11.48 -42.75
CA GLU A 282 12.29 -11.18 -42.52
C GLU A 282 11.68 -11.30 -41.10
N MET A 283 11.06 -10.17 -40.74
CA MET A 283 10.21 -9.91 -39.59
C MET A 283 9.00 -10.84 -39.58
N GLN A 284 8.67 -11.42 -38.42
CA GLN A 284 7.28 -11.65 -38.05
C GLN A 284 7.11 -11.78 -36.53
N GLU A 285 6.39 -10.80 -35.97
CA GLU A 285 5.87 -10.79 -34.61
C GLU A 285 4.93 -11.98 -34.42
N SER A 286 5.36 -12.98 -33.64
CA SER A 286 4.46 -14.03 -33.16
C SER A 286 3.74 -13.54 -31.91
N GLY A 287 2.72 -12.70 -32.10
CA GLY A 287 1.75 -12.36 -31.06
C GLY A 287 0.93 -13.59 -30.68
N VAL A 288 1.13 -14.11 -29.47
CA VAL A 288 0.26 -15.14 -28.88
C VAL A 288 -1.07 -14.48 -28.51
N MET A 289 -2.08 -14.63 -29.36
CA MET A 289 -3.45 -14.22 -29.05
C MET A 289 -4.18 -15.29 -28.23
N PRO A 290 -4.76 -14.97 -27.07
CA PRO A 290 -5.64 -15.89 -26.36
C PRO A 290 -6.96 -16.08 -27.12
N ARG A 291 -7.32 -17.34 -27.39
CA ARG A 291 -8.56 -17.74 -28.06
C ARG A 291 -9.79 -17.25 -27.28
N ARG A 292 -10.65 -16.48 -27.96
CA ARG A 292 -11.97 -16.06 -27.48
C ARG A 292 -12.87 -17.28 -27.28
N VAL A 293 -13.25 -17.58 -26.05
CA VAL A 293 -14.27 -18.59 -25.74
C VAL A 293 -15.64 -18.03 -26.12
N VAL A 294 -16.22 -18.54 -27.20
CA VAL A 294 -17.62 -18.29 -27.59
C VAL A 294 -18.51 -19.08 -26.63
N ARG A 295 -19.25 -18.37 -25.76
CA ARG A 295 -20.33 -19.00 -24.98
C ARG A 295 -21.42 -19.48 -25.94
N LYS A 296 -21.56 -20.80 -26.03
CA LYS A 296 -22.69 -21.47 -26.67
C LYS A 296 -23.95 -21.10 -25.90
N THR A 297 -24.88 -20.43 -26.56
CA THR A 297 -26.23 -20.14 -26.06
C THR A 297 -26.95 -21.48 -25.81
N SER A 298 -26.99 -21.92 -24.56
CA SER A 298 -27.81 -23.05 -24.14
C SER A 298 -29.27 -22.61 -24.05
N SER A 299 -30.11 -23.32 -24.81
CA SER A 299 -31.56 -23.25 -24.84
C SER A 299 -32.19 -23.30 -23.45
N ARG A 300 -33.18 -22.44 -23.24
CA ARG A 300 -34.10 -22.43 -22.08
C ARG A 300 -34.75 -23.80 -21.92
N THR A 301 -34.49 -24.47 -20.80
CA THR A 301 -35.34 -25.55 -20.31
C THR A 301 -36.60 -24.94 -19.67
N PRO A 302 -37.82 -25.42 -19.96
CA PRO A 302 -39.03 -24.90 -19.33
C PRO A 302 -39.07 -25.26 -17.84
N ARG A 303 -39.45 -24.28 -17.02
CA ARG A 303 -39.69 -24.41 -15.58
C ARG A 303 -40.93 -25.30 -15.36
N PRO A 304 -40.89 -26.33 -14.48
CA PRO A 304 -42.09 -27.09 -14.16
C PRO A 304 -43.11 -26.22 -13.42
N SER A 305 -44.37 -26.29 -13.87
CA SER A 305 -45.52 -25.61 -13.28
C SER A 305 -45.89 -26.22 -11.92
N ARG A 306 -46.15 -25.35 -10.95
CA ARG A 306 -46.61 -25.68 -9.60
C ARG A 306 -48.09 -26.13 -9.67
N PRO A 307 -48.48 -27.27 -9.09
CA PRO A 307 -49.88 -27.69 -9.07
C PRO A 307 -50.72 -26.75 -8.21
N ALA A 308 -51.94 -26.49 -8.69
CA ALA A 308 -52.94 -25.61 -8.08
C ALA A 308 -53.38 -26.12 -6.71
N GLN A 309 -53.51 -25.20 -5.76
CA GLN A 309 -54.20 -25.47 -4.49
C GLN A 309 -55.70 -25.57 -4.79
N THR A 310 -56.26 -26.75 -4.55
CA THR A 310 -57.69 -26.98 -4.54
C THR A 310 -58.26 -26.44 -3.22
N GLU A 311 -59.12 -25.42 -3.32
CA GLU A 311 -60.12 -25.13 -2.29
C GLU A 311 -61.08 -26.32 -2.17
N SER A 312 -61.37 -26.78 -0.96
CA SER A 312 -62.73 -27.20 -0.58
C SER A 312 -62.88 -27.28 0.94
N LEU A 313 -63.95 -26.61 1.37
CA LEU A 313 -64.67 -26.67 2.65
C LEU A 313 -64.60 -28.02 3.37
N ILE A 314 -64.47 -27.98 4.70
CA ILE A 314 -65.55 -28.10 5.71
C ILE A 314 -65.05 -27.51 7.03
#